data_AF-A0A3D2MGM9-F1
#
_entry.id   AF-A0A3D2MGM9-F1
#
_cell.length_a   1.000
_cell.length_b   1.000
_cell.length_c   1.000
_cell.angle_alpha   90.00
_cell.angle_beta   90.00
_cell.angle_gamma   90.00
#
_symmetry.space_group_name_H-M   'P 1'
#
loop_
_entity.id
_entity.type
_entity.pdbx_description
1 polymer ?
#
loop_
_entity_poly.entity_id
_entity_poly.type
_entity_poly.pdbx_seq_one_letter_code
_entity_poly.pdbx_strand_id
1 'polypeptide(L)'
;LIERGGMDHPVVRAVLDGAVCMVNPFRCKILHKKASLAVLYDKRNANLFSAAEQEAIEAHIPWTCRVENRHVHYHGETIDLIPFILEHRENLVLKPNDEYGGKGVVLGWQIDASGWEQTILTALSEPYIVQERVAIPTEPYPIMINGQVTFVDQMLDTNPLVFYGDYVDGCLSRLSSEALLNVSAGTGSAAATFIVEKR
;
A
#
# COMPACT_ATOMS: atom_id res chain seq x y z
N LEU A 1 5.27 -2.54 21.24
CA LEU A 1 5.83 -1.75 22.35
C LEU A 1 4.72 -1.25 23.27
N ILE A 2 3.90 -0.29 22.82
CA ILE A 2 2.85 0.33 23.64
C ILE A 2 1.83 -0.68 24.17
N GLU A 3 1.30 -1.57 23.32
CA GLU A 3 0.32 -2.59 23.73
C GLU A 3 0.81 -3.50 24.87
N ARG A 4 2.13 -3.77 24.93
CA ARG A 4 2.71 -4.66 25.94
C ARG A 4 3.30 -3.91 27.14
N GLY A 5 3.88 -2.74 26.89
CA GLY A 5 4.69 -1.99 27.87
C GLY A 5 4.04 -0.72 28.40
N GLY A 6 2.89 -0.31 27.84
CA GLY A 6 2.20 0.92 28.21
C GLY A 6 2.92 2.20 27.77
N MET A 7 2.30 3.34 28.09
CA MET A 7 2.85 4.67 27.81
C MET A 7 4.02 5.03 28.74
N ASP A 8 4.10 4.40 29.91
CA ASP A 8 5.18 4.60 30.89
C ASP A 8 6.47 3.83 30.59
N HIS A 9 6.50 3.10 29.48
CA HIS A 9 7.66 2.30 29.09
C HIS A 9 8.93 3.17 28.99
N PRO A 10 10.10 2.72 29.49
CA PRO A 10 11.33 3.54 29.50
C PRO A 10 11.72 4.15 28.16
N VAL A 11 11.55 3.40 27.06
CA VAL A 11 11.78 3.91 25.69
C VAL A 11 10.84 5.07 25.33
N VAL A 12 9.57 4.99 25.73
CA VAL A 12 8.59 6.06 25.45
C VAL A 12 8.97 7.32 26.23
N ARG A 13 9.28 7.18 27.52
CA ARG A 13 9.75 8.29 28.36
C ARG A 13 11.03 8.91 27.82
N ALA A 14 12.03 8.11 27.47
CA ALA A 14 13.29 8.61 26.92
C ALA A 14 13.09 9.43 25.62
N VAL A 15 12.14 9.05 24.77
CA VAL A 15 11.79 9.81 23.57
C VAL A 15 11.04 11.10 23.92
N LEU A 16 10.10 11.05 24.86
CA LEU A 16 9.34 12.23 25.32
C LEU A 16 10.23 13.26 26.00
N ASP A 17 11.18 12.80 26.81
CA ASP A 17 12.12 13.64 27.57
C ASP A 17 13.29 14.16 26.70
N GLY A 18 13.36 13.75 25.43
CA GLY A 18 14.47 14.11 24.53
C GLY A 18 15.81 13.49 24.91
N ALA A 19 15.82 12.46 25.77
CA ALA A 19 17.02 11.77 26.23
C ALA A 19 17.65 10.87 25.14
N VAL A 20 16.88 10.56 24.09
CA VAL A 20 17.36 9.81 22.91
C VAL A 20 16.85 10.45 21.62
N CYS A 21 17.63 10.32 20.55
CA CYS A 21 17.16 10.58 19.20
C CYS A 21 16.56 9.29 18.61
N MET A 22 15.25 9.30 18.32
CA MET A 22 14.58 8.19 17.64
C MET A 22 14.38 8.52 16.17
N VAL A 23 15.13 7.85 15.30
CA VAL A 23 14.93 7.90 13.85
C VAL A 23 13.70 7.05 13.50
N ASN A 24 12.75 7.62 12.74
CA ASN A 24 11.39 7.10 12.54
C ASN A 24 10.58 7.00 13.85
N PRO A 25 10.24 8.15 14.49
CA PRO A 25 9.54 8.18 15.77
C PRO A 25 8.14 7.56 15.70
N PHE A 26 7.48 7.39 16.85
CA PHE A 26 6.13 6.80 16.93
C PHE A 26 5.10 7.45 15.98
N ARG A 27 5.25 8.75 15.67
CA ARG A 27 4.40 9.49 14.73
C ARG A 27 4.43 8.91 13.31
N CYS A 28 5.54 8.30 12.89
CA CYS A 28 5.67 7.65 11.59
C CYS A 28 4.74 6.43 11.44
N LYS A 29 4.18 5.89 12.54
CA LYS A 29 3.26 4.75 12.47
C LYS A 29 2.05 5.02 11.58
N ILE A 30 1.60 6.28 11.46
CA ILE A 30 0.49 6.64 10.57
C ILE A 30 0.80 6.36 9.09
N LEU A 31 2.05 6.51 8.68
CA LEU A 31 2.50 6.26 7.31
C LEU A 31 2.47 4.77 6.93
N HIS A 32 2.41 3.89 7.93
CA HIS A 32 2.25 2.44 7.73
C HIS A 32 0.78 2.00 7.66
N LYS A 33 -0.18 2.91 7.85
CA LYS A 33 -1.63 2.62 7.81
C LYS A 33 -2.10 2.75 6.37
N LYS A 34 -2.76 1.73 5.82
CA LYS A 34 -3.30 1.82 4.44
C LYS A 34 -4.37 2.90 4.32
N ALA A 35 -5.08 3.21 5.40
CA ALA A 35 -6.02 4.31 5.49
C ALA A 35 -5.39 5.69 5.27
N SER A 36 -4.06 5.84 5.39
CA SER A 36 -3.40 7.11 5.04
C SER A 36 -3.64 7.47 3.57
N LEU A 37 -3.63 6.49 2.65
CA LEU A 37 -3.95 6.71 1.24
C LEU A 37 -5.42 7.11 1.03
N ALA A 38 -6.34 6.52 1.81
CA ALA A 38 -7.74 6.94 1.80
C ALA A 38 -7.91 8.39 2.30
N VAL A 39 -7.14 8.82 3.31
CA VAL A 39 -7.15 10.21 3.79
C VAL A 39 -6.69 11.17 2.71
N LEU A 40 -5.62 10.83 1.96
CA LEU A 40 -5.12 11.65 0.86
C LEU A 40 -6.15 11.78 -0.27
N TYR A 41 -6.80 10.68 -0.66
CA TYR A 41 -7.72 10.67 -1.79
C TYR A 41 -9.13 11.22 -1.47
N ASP A 42 -9.57 11.17 -0.21
CA ASP A 42 -10.93 11.57 0.18
C ASP A 42 -11.14 13.09 0.03
N LYS A 43 -12.08 13.48 -0.84
CA LYS A 43 -12.40 14.88 -1.13
C LYS A 43 -12.81 15.71 0.09
N ARG A 44 -13.26 15.09 1.19
CA ARG A 44 -13.51 15.80 2.46
C ARG A 44 -12.26 16.43 3.06
N ASN A 45 -11.08 15.93 2.68
CA ASN A 45 -9.78 16.40 3.13
C ASN A 45 -9.08 17.29 2.08
N ALA A 46 -9.70 17.57 0.92
CA ALA A 46 -9.06 18.28 -0.17
C ALA A 46 -8.53 19.67 0.26
N ASN A 47 -9.20 20.33 1.19
CA ASN A 47 -8.79 21.62 1.75
C ASN A 47 -7.49 21.58 2.57
N LEU A 48 -7.00 20.40 2.93
CA LEU A 48 -5.71 20.21 3.61
C LEU A 48 -4.52 20.25 2.63
N PHE A 49 -4.78 20.18 1.32
CA PHE A 49 -3.77 20.06 0.28
C PHE A 49 -3.87 21.23 -0.70
N SER A 50 -2.71 21.72 -1.12
CA SER A 50 -2.60 22.68 -2.24
C SER A 50 -3.06 22.06 -3.56
N ALA A 51 -3.30 22.89 -4.58
CA ALA A 51 -3.69 22.41 -5.90
C ALA A 51 -2.66 21.45 -6.51
N ALA A 52 -1.36 21.74 -6.34
CA ALA A 52 -0.27 20.89 -6.82
C ALA A 52 -0.23 19.53 -6.08
N GLU A 53 -0.50 19.52 -4.77
CA GLU A 53 -0.58 18.26 -4.00
C GLU A 53 -1.82 17.45 -4.40
N GLN A 54 -2.96 18.08 -4.66
CA GLN A 54 -4.15 17.39 -5.15
C GLN A 54 -3.92 16.74 -6.51
N GLU A 55 -3.25 17.44 -7.44
CA GLU A 55 -2.84 16.89 -8.74
C GLU A 55 -1.89 15.71 -8.55
N ALA A 56 -0.90 15.82 -7.65
CA ALA A 56 0.03 14.73 -7.36
C ALA A 56 -0.69 13.51 -6.75
N ILE A 57 -1.66 13.71 -5.87
CA ILE A 57 -2.48 12.64 -5.29
C ILE A 57 -3.26 11.92 -6.39
N GLU A 58 -3.97 12.65 -7.24
CA GLU A 58 -4.76 12.06 -8.33
C GLU A 58 -3.89 11.29 -9.34
N ALA A 59 -2.69 11.78 -9.62
CA ALA A 59 -1.77 11.16 -10.57
C ALA A 59 -1.09 9.88 -10.04
N HIS A 60 -0.85 9.77 -8.73
CA HIS A 60 0.02 8.71 -8.16
C HIS A 60 -0.67 7.77 -7.18
N ILE A 61 -1.85 8.12 -6.66
CA ILE A 61 -2.61 7.28 -5.74
C ILE A 61 -3.82 6.73 -6.49
N PRO A 62 -3.90 5.40 -6.72
CA PRO A 62 -5.09 4.78 -7.27
C PRO A 62 -6.29 5.10 -6.39
N TRP A 63 -7.49 5.17 -6.96
CA TRP A 63 -8.68 5.48 -6.18
C TRP A 63 -8.73 4.62 -4.92
N THR A 64 -8.78 5.26 -3.75
CA THR A 64 -8.68 4.59 -2.46
C THR A 64 -9.71 5.15 -1.49
N CYS A 65 -10.45 4.26 -0.86
CA CYS A 65 -11.53 4.63 0.05
C CYS A 65 -11.56 3.74 1.28
N ARG A 66 -11.93 4.29 2.45
CA ARG A 66 -12.30 3.47 3.60
C ARG A 66 -13.64 2.78 3.32
N VAL A 67 -13.75 1.49 3.66
CA VAL A 67 -15.01 0.76 3.51
C VAL A 67 -15.98 1.22 4.61
N GLU A 68 -17.06 1.88 4.22
CA GLU A 68 -18.12 2.35 5.10
C GLU A 68 -19.42 2.60 4.32
N ASN A 69 -20.58 2.56 4.99
CA ASN A 69 -21.86 2.87 4.35
C ASN A 69 -21.97 4.36 4.05
N ARG A 70 -21.62 4.77 2.82
CA ARG A 70 -21.63 6.18 2.39
C ARG A 70 -21.61 6.33 0.88
N HIS A 71 -21.88 7.56 0.44
CA HIS A 71 -21.54 7.99 -0.91
C HIS A 71 -20.09 8.51 -1.00
N VAL A 72 -19.43 8.26 -2.12
CA VAL A 72 -18.04 8.68 -2.39
C VAL A 72 -17.87 9.13 -3.82
N HIS A 73 -16.77 9.83 -4.09
CA HIS A 73 -16.41 10.23 -5.46
C HIS A 73 -15.51 9.17 -6.10
N TYR A 74 -15.86 8.74 -7.31
CA TYR A 74 -15.10 7.82 -8.15
C TYR A 74 -15.07 8.38 -9.58
N HIS A 75 -13.88 8.73 -10.09
CA HIS A 75 -13.66 9.27 -11.44
C HIS A 75 -14.67 10.36 -11.89
N GLY A 76 -14.96 11.32 -10.99
CA GLY A 76 -15.87 12.44 -11.26
C GLY A 76 -17.34 12.17 -10.95
N GLU A 77 -17.71 10.95 -10.58
CA GLU A 77 -19.08 10.56 -10.24
C GLU A 77 -19.25 10.33 -8.74
N THR A 78 -20.45 10.63 -8.23
CA THR A 78 -20.82 10.25 -6.85
C THR A 78 -21.54 8.90 -6.89
N ILE A 79 -20.99 7.92 -6.17
CA ILE A 79 -21.49 6.54 -6.12
C ILE A 79 -21.86 6.16 -4.68
N ASP A 80 -22.77 5.21 -4.50
CA ASP A 80 -22.94 4.50 -3.21
C ASP A 80 -21.86 3.41 -3.12
N LEU A 81 -21.00 3.50 -2.10
CA LEU A 81 -19.78 2.71 -2.02
C LEU A 81 -20.05 1.20 -1.98
N ILE A 82 -20.99 0.74 -1.15
CA ILE A 82 -21.16 -0.70 -0.91
C ILE A 82 -21.75 -1.42 -2.12
N PRO A 83 -22.82 -0.93 -2.77
CA PRO A 83 -23.30 -1.49 -4.03
C PRO A 83 -22.22 -1.49 -5.12
N PHE A 84 -21.46 -0.39 -5.24
CA PHE A 84 -20.40 -0.29 -6.24
C PHE A 84 -19.30 -1.33 -6.04
N ILE A 85 -18.78 -1.50 -4.81
CA ILE A 85 -17.70 -2.47 -4.59
C ILE A 85 -18.17 -3.92 -4.73
N LEU A 86 -19.45 -4.21 -4.53
CA LEU A 86 -20.05 -5.53 -4.80
C LEU A 86 -20.07 -5.82 -6.30
N GLU A 87 -20.52 -4.86 -7.10
CA GLU A 87 -20.66 -5.00 -8.56
C GLU A 87 -19.29 -5.04 -9.27
N HIS A 88 -18.34 -4.22 -8.85
CA HIS A 88 -17.06 -4.02 -9.55
C HIS A 88 -15.89 -4.83 -8.98
N ARG A 89 -16.17 -6.00 -8.37
CA ARG A 89 -15.19 -6.89 -7.72
C ARG A 89 -13.87 -7.04 -8.49
N GLU A 90 -13.93 -7.37 -9.78
CA GLU A 90 -12.75 -7.69 -10.61
C GLU A 90 -11.71 -6.57 -10.72
N ASN A 91 -12.13 -5.33 -10.42
CA ASN A 91 -11.31 -4.12 -10.54
C ASN A 91 -10.87 -3.57 -9.17
N LEU A 92 -11.12 -4.30 -8.08
CA LEU A 92 -10.93 -3.80 -6.73
C LEU A 92 -10.11 -4.76 -5.87
N VAL A 93 -9.45 -4.18 -4.86
CA VAL A 93 -8.73 -4.91 -3.83
C VAL A 93 -9.16 -4.40 -2.46
N LEU A 94 -9.46 -5.32 -1.53
CA LEU A 94 -9.72 -5.02 -0.14
C LEU A 94 -8.47 -5.26 0.69
N LYS A 95 -8.09 -4.28 1.52
CA LYS A 95 -6.87 -4.35 2.35
C LYS A 95 -7.18 -3.97 3.81
N PRO A 96 -6.85 -4.82 4.79
CA PRO A 96 -6.93 -4.45 6.19
C PRO A 96 -5.96 -3.31 6.49
N ASN A 97 -6.36 -2.37 7.34
CA ASN A 97 -5.59 -1.15 7.58
C ASN A 97 -4.19 -1.41 8.18
N ASP A 98 -4.10 -2.39 9.10
CA ASP A 98 -2.94 -2.55 10.00
C ASP A 98 -2.09 -3.80 9.76
N GLU A 99 -2.57 -4.74 8.94
CA GLU A 99 -1.84 -5.98 8.68
C GLU A 99 -0.58 -5.75 7.82
N TYR A 100 0.49 -6.47 8.16
CA TYR A 100 1.78 -6.41 7.48
C TYR A 100 1.94 -7.57 6.47
N GLY A 101 2.82 -7.39 5.47
CA GLY A 101 3.24 -8.47 4.55
C GLY A 101 2.15 -8.97 3.59
N GLY A 102 1.08 -8.20 3.37
CA GLY A 102 -0.02 -8.58 2.47
C GLY A 102 -1.05 -9.52 3.10
N LYS A 103 -0.90 -9.85 4.39
CA LYS A 103 -1.90 -10.64 5.11
C LYS A 103 -3.27 -9.97 5.08
N GLY A 104 -4.29 -10.74 4.74
CA GLY A 104 -5.68 -10.29 4.64
C GLY A 104 -5.99 -9.42 3.42
N VAL A 105 -5.04 -9.19 2.51
CA VAL A 105 -5.33 -8.55 1.23
C VAL A 105 -6.12 -9.52 0.36
N VAL A 106 -7.29 -9.07 -0.10
CA VAL A 106 -8.17 -9.86 -0.96
C VAL A 106 -8.25 -9.16 -2.32
N LEU A 107 -7.76 -9.85 -3.35
CA LEU A 107 -7.80 -9.41 -4.74
C LEU A 107 -9.14 -9.88 -5.33
N GLY A 108 -10.00 -8.95 -5.73
CA GLY A 108 -11.36 -9.29 -6.15
C GLY A 108 -11.39 -10.24 -7.36
N TRP A 109 -10.42 -10.14 -8.26
CA TRP A 109 -10.27 -11.03 -9.43
C TRP A 109 -9.71 -12.43 -9.13
N GLN A 110 -9.42 -12.74 -7.88
CA GLN A 110 -8.90 -14.06 -7.47
C GLN A 110 -9.84 -14.79 -6.51
N ILE A 111 -11.01 -14.24 -6.21
CA ILE A 111 -12.00 -14.81 -5.30
C ILE A 111 -13.38 -14.87 -5.97
N ASP A 112 -14.23 -15.78 -5.51
CA ASP A 112 -15.61 -15.85 -5.96
C ASP A 112 -16.50 -14.77 -5.32
N ALA A 113 -17.76 -14.70 -5.75
CA ALA A 113 -18.65 -13.59 -5.34
C ALA A 113 -18.99 -13.71 -3.85
N SER A 114 -19.24 -14.92 -3.38
CA SER A 114 -19.53 -15.23 -1.98
C SER A 114 -18.37 -14.83 -1.05
N GLY A 115 -17.13 -15.19 -1.41
CA GLY A 115 -15.95 -14.81 -0.64
C GLY A 115 -15.70 -13.30 -0.63
N TRP A 116 -15.99 -12.62 -1.75
CA TRP A 116 -15.92 -11.15 -1.82
C TRP A 116 -16.97 -10.48 -0.92
N GLU A 117 -18.23 -10.91 -1.00
CA GLU A 117 -19.32 -10.44 -0.13
C GLU A 117 -18.97 -10.60 1.35
N GLN A 118 -18.46 -11.77 1.73
CA GLN A 118 -18.04 -12.03 3.11
C GLN A 118 -16.89 -11.12 3.55
N THR A 119 -15.94 -10.83 2.66
CA THR A 119 -14.84 -9.90 2.93
C THR A 119 -15.36 -8.47 3.13
N ILE A 120 -16.36 -8.05 2.35
CA ILE A 120 -17.01 -6.74 2.53
C ILE A 120 -17.72 -6.66 3.89
N LEU A 121 -18.41 -7.71 4.32
CA LEU A 121 -19.03 -7.76 5.65
C LEU A 121 -17.99 -7.59 6.76
N THR A 122 -16.84 -8.27 6.66
CA THR A 122 -15.72 -8.06 7.60
C THR A 122 -15.18 -6.63 7.53
N ALA A 123 -15.03 -6.08 6.32
CA ALA A 123 -14.54 -4.72 6.08
C ALA A 123 -15.50 -3.61 6.59
N LEU A 124 -16.77 -3.94 6.82
CA LEU A 124 -17.74 -3.05 7.48
C LEU A 124 -17.61 -3.08 9.02
N SER A 125 -17.12 -4.18 9.59
CA SER A 125 -16.90 -4.32 11.04
C SER A 125 -15.49 -3.96 11.49
N GLU A 126 -14.52 -4.02 10.59
CA GLU A 126 -13.10 -3.81 10.89
C GLU A 126 -12.49 -2.75 9.97
N PRO A 127 -11.40 -2.05 10.39
CA PRO A 127 -10.77 -1.03 9.55
C PRO A 127 -10.17 -1.61 8.26
N TYR A 128 -10.86 -1.38 7.14
CA TYR A 128 -10.42 -1.75 5.79
C TYR A 128 -10.44 -0.56 4.85
N ILE A 129 -9.59 -0.64 3.83
CA ILE A 129 -9.71 0.18 2.63
C ILE A 129 -10.04 -0.71 1.43
N VAL A 130 -10.80 -0.15 0.51
CA VAL A 130 -10.90 -0.62 -0.86
C VAL A 130 -10.03 0.28 -1.74
N GLN A 131 -9.35 -0.32 -2.71
CA GLN A 131 -8.52 0.41 -3.65
C GLN A 131 -8.72 -0.15 -5.05
N GLU A 132 -8.67 0.73 -6.04
CA GLU A 132 -8.70 0.39 -7.45
C GLU A 132 -7.49 -0.46 -7.84
N ARG A 133 -7.74 -1.47 -8.68
CA ARG A 133 -6.71 -2.35 -9.21
C ARG A 133 -5.76 -1.56 -10.09
N VAL A 134 -4.47 -1.71 -9.82
CA VAL A 134 -3.40 -1.26 -10.73
C VAL A 134 -2.84 -2.48 -11.45
N ALA A 135 -2.74 -2.39 -12.77
CA ALA A 135 -2.00 -3.38 -13.55
C ALA A 135 -0.50 -3.16 -13.30
N ILE A 136 0.14 -4.12 -12.64
CA ILE A 136 1.59 -4.10 -12.46
C ILE A 136 2.21 -4.62 -13.77
N PRO A 137 3.15 -3.88 -14.38
CA PRO A 137 3.81 -4.32 -15.60
C PRO A 137 4.65 -5.58 -15.33
N THR A 138 4.75 -6.40 -16.37
CA THR A 138 5.55 -7.62 -16.37
C THR A 138 6.60 -7.52 -17.45
N GLU A 139 7.84 -7.88 -17.13
CA GLU A 139 8.96 -7.88 -18.06
C GLU A 139 9.78 -9.17 -17.91
N PRO A 140 10.49 -9.62 -18.96
CA PRO A 140 11.33 -10.81 -18.89
C PRO A 140 12.61 -10.51 -18.11
N TYR A 141 12.81 -11.18 -16.98
CA TYR A 141 14.03 -11.10 -16.17
C TYR A 141 14.88 -12.38 -16.26
N PRO A 142 16.22 -12.27 -16.28
CA PRO A 142 17.10 -13.42 -16.25
C PRO A 142 17.14 -14.03 -14.85
N ILE A 143 16.86 -15.33 -14.76
CA ILE A 143 16.99 -16.13 -13.53
C ILE A 143 17.90 -17.33 -13.77
N MET A 144 18.63 -17.74 -12.73
CA MET A 144 19.52 -18.89 -12.78
C MET A 144 18.79 -20.14 -12.27
N ILE A 145 18.50 -21.10 -13.14
CA ILE A 145 17.89 -22.39 -12.78
C ILE A 145 18.84 -23.51 -13.19
N ASN A 146 19.28 -24.33 -12.24
CA ASN A 146 20.16 -25.48 -12.49
C ASN A 146 21.43 -25.13 -13.31
N GLY A 147 22.00 -23.94 -13.08
CA GLY A 147 23.20 -23.46 -13.78
C GLY A 147 22.95 -22.93 -15.19
N GLN A 148 21.71 -22.79 -15.62
CA GLN A 148 21.32 -22.18 -16.89
C GLN A 148 20.56 -20.87 -16.65
N VAL A 149 20.83 -19.87 -17.50
CA VAL A 149 20.07 -18.63 -17.53
C VAL A 149 18.78 -18.86 -18.30
N THR A 150 17.65 -18.62 -17.64
CA THR A 150 16.32 -18.63 -18.24
C THR A 150 15.70 -17.26 -18.07
N PHE A 151 15.00 -16.77 -19.08
CA PHE A 151 14.20 -15.56 -18.95
C PHE A 151 12.78 -15.93 -18.54
N VAL A 152 12.31 -15.34 -17.46
CA VAL A 152 10.95 -15.53 -16.96
C VAL A 152 10.33 -14.17 -16.74
N ASP A 153 9.07 -14.05 -17.14
CA ASP A 153 8.24 -12.89 -16.91
C ASP A 153 8.07 -12.67 -15.39
N GLN A 154 8.49 -11.51 -14.91
CA GLN A 154 8.36 -11.10 -13.51
C GLN A 154 7.70 -9.72 -13.45
N MET A 155 6.86 -9.54 -12.44
CA MET A 155 6.35 -8.24 -12.05
C MET A 155 7.42 -7.49 -11.27
N LEU A 156 7.54 -6.18 -11.50
CA LEU A 156 8.48 -5.29 -10.82
C LEU A 156 7.75 -4.34 -9.87
N ASP A 157 8.29 -4.18 -8.68
CA ASP A 157 7.93 -3.12 -7.75
C ASP A 157 9.18 -2.39 -7.23
N THR A 158 9.14 -1.06 -7.26
CA THR A 158 10.26 -0.18 -6.90
C THR A 158 9.86 0.69 -5.71
N ASN A 159 10.72 0.74 -4.70
CA ASN A 159 10.48 1.41 -3.43
C ASN A 159 11.66 2.35 -3.15
N PRO A 160 11.63 3.59 -3.69
CA PRO A 160 12.69 4.57 -3.44
C PRO A 160 12.74 4.97 -1.97
N LEU A 161 13.95 5.22 -1.46
CA LEU A 161 14.16 5.70 -0.08
C LEU A 161 14.32 7.21 -0.09
N VAL A 162 13.35 7.92 0.48
CA VAL A 162 13.36 9.38 0.58
C VAL A 162 13.94 9.81 1.93
N PHE A 163 14.90 10.73 1.90
CA PHE A 163 15.56 11.30 3.08
C PHE A 163 15.17 12.76 3.25
N TYR A 164 14.84 13.12 4.50
CA TYR A 164 14.47 14.48 4.93
C TYR A 164 13.31 15.13 4.13
N GLY A 165 12.59 14.35 3.32
CA GLY A 165 11.56 14.84 2.41
C GLY A 165 12.11 15.61 1.20
N ASP A 166 13.41 15.50 0.92
CA ASP A 166 14.10 16.38 -0.04
C ASP A 166 14.79 15.61 -1.17
N TYR A 167 15.42 14.47 -0.88
CA TYR A 167 16.14 13.69 -1.88
C TYR A 167 15.92 12.18 -1.74
N VAL A 168 16.11 11.47 -2.85
CA VAL A 168 16.09 10.01 -2.90
C VAL A 168 17.52 9.49 -2.85
N ASP A 169 17.80 8.52 -1.99
CA ASP A 169 19.09 7.84 -1.92
C ASP A 169 18.90 6.33 -1.76
N GLY A 170 18.97 5.63 -2.89
CA GLY A 170 18.71 4.20 -2.98
C GLY A 170 17.26 3.83 -3.27
N CYS A 171 17.08 2.57 -3.68
CA CYS A 171 15.79 2.01 -4.05
C CYS A 171 15.77 0.50 -3.82
N LEU A 172 14.79 0.01 -3.08
CA LEU A 172 14.50 -1.40 -2.98
C LEU A 172 13.64 -1.82 -4.17
N SER A 173 14.15 -2.73 -5.01
CA SER A 173 13.38 -3.34 -6.07
C SER A 173 13.02 -4.77 -5.72
N ARG A 174 11.80 -5.18 -6.07
CA ARG A 174 11.27 -6.52 -5.86
C ARG A 174 10.79 -7.10 -7.18
N LEU A 175 11.12 -8.37 -7.42
CA LEU A 175 10.63 -9.16 -8.54
C LEU A 175 9.80 -10.33 -8.01
N SER A 176 8.66 -10.63 -8.63
CA SER A 176 7.90 -11.85 -8.35
C SER A 176 7.09 -12.31 -9.56
N SER A 177 6.83 -13.62 -9.62
CA SER A 177 5.90 -14.25 -10.56
C SER A 177 4.44 -14.17 -10.12
N GLU A 178 4.14 -13.61 -8.94
CA GLU A 178 2.81 -13.54 -8.35
C GLU A 178 2.33 -12.11 -8.17
N ALA A 179 1.01 -11.93 -8.17
CA ALA A 179 0.37 -10.62 -8.01
C ALA A 179 0.60 -9.98 -6.63
N LEU A 180 0.96 -10.77 -5.60
CA LEU A 180 1.34 -10.27 -4.28
C LEU A 180 2.87 -10.27 -4.14
N LEU A 181 3.49 -9.17 -4.55
CA LEU A 181 4.96 -8.95 -4.60
C LEU A 181 5.67 -8.91 -3.22
N ASN A 182 5.00 -9.25 -2.13
CA ASN A 182 5.65 -9.25 -0.82
C ASN A 182 6.62 -10.43 -0.71
N VAL A 183 7.84 -10.18 -0.24
CA VAL A 183 8.89 -11.21 -0.06
C VAL A 183 8.39 -12.34 0.86
N SER A 184 7.50 -12.04 1.81
CA SER A 184 6.87 -13.02 2.68
C SER A 184 5.87 -13.96 1.99
N ALA A 185 5.48 -13.69 0.74
CA ALA A 185 4.60 -14.54 -0.06
C ALA A 185 5.36 -15.65 -0.81
N GLY A 186 6.69 -15.72 -0.69
CA GLY A 186 7.50 -16.88 -1.08
C GLY A 186 8.14 -16.82 -2.47
N THR A 187 7.61 -16.03 -3.41
CA THR A 187 8.19 -15.87 -4.76
C THR A 187 8.91 -14.53 -4.96
N GLY A 188 8.77 -13.59 -4.01
CA GLY A 188 9.42 -12.29 -4.06
C GLY A 188 10.93 -12.36 -3.84
N SER A 189 11.71 -11.85 -4.78
CA SER A 189 13.15 -11.66 -4.65
C SER A 189 13.50 -10.17 -4.61
N ALA A 190 14.44 -9.79 -3.73
CA ALA A 190 15.03 -8.46 -3.76
C ALA A 190 16.04 -8.38 -4.91
N ALA A 191 15.85 -7.42 -5.80
CA ALA A 191 16.74 -7.15 -6.92
C ALA A 191 17.55 -5.88 -6.68
N ALA A 192 18.80 -5.87 -7.14
CA ALA A 192 19.62 -4.67 -7.12
C ALA A 192 19.08 -3.64 -8.13
N THR A 193 19.01 -2.37 -7.71
CA THR A 193 18.61 -1.26 -8.58
C THR A 193 19.85 -0.50 -9.01
N PHE A 194 20.06 -0.35 -10.32
CA PHE A 194 21.16 0.44 -10.88
C PHE A 194 20.59 1.67 -11.60
N ILE A 195 21.09 2.85 -11.25
CA ILE A 195 20.75 4.10 -11.94
C ILE A 195 21.76 4.28 -13.07
N VAL A 196 21.26 4.37 -14.31
CA VAL A 196 22.09 4.64 -15.48
C VAL A 196 21.95 6.11 -15.84
N GLU A 197 23.01 6.88 -15.62
CA GLU A 197 23.09 8.30 -16.02
C GLU A 197 24.14 8.49 -17.12
N LYS A 198 23.88 9.45 -18.02
CA LYS A 198 24.90 9.89 -18.98
C LYS A 198 25.98 10.66 -18.21
N ARG A 199 27.23 10.22 -18.37
CA ARG A 199 28.40 10.98 -17.93
C ARG A 199 28.71 12.10 -18.91
#